data_AF-A0A8G2C2P7-F1
#
_entry.id   AF-A0A8G2C2P7-F1
#
_cell.length_a   1.000
_cell.length_b   1.000
_cell.length_c   1.000
_cell.angle_alpha   90.00
_cell.angle_beta   90.00
_cell.angle_gamma   90.00
#
_symmetry.space_group_name_H-M   'P 1'
#
loop_
_entity.id
_entity.type
_entity.pdbx_description
1 polymer ?
#
loop_
_entity_poly.entity_id
_entity_poly.type
_entity_poly.pdbx_seq_one_letter_code
_entity_poly.pdbx_strand_id
1 'polypeptide(L)' 'MSTVTVNCPYCQESMTVNQGDDYAPQFHACRKCGRKFIVERGANRVKVMKEKEAPCMSNPDCREIETSATCEE' A
#
# COMPACT_ATOMS: atom_id res chain seq x y z
N MET A 1 12.15 11.67 -0.86
CA MET A 1 11.17 10.86 -1.61
C MET A 1 11.86 10.26 -2.80
N SER A 2 11.63 8.97 -3.06
CA SER A 2 12.29 8.23 -4.13
C SER A 2 11.24 7.63 -5.07
N THR A 3 11.51 7.61 -6.36
CA THR A 3 10.64 6.94 -7.34
C THR A 3 10.99 5.47 -7.48
N VAL A 4 9.98 4.60 -7.48
CA VAL A 4 10.15 3.16 -7.72
C VAL A 4 9.21 2.70 -8.83
N THR A 5 9.70 1.79 -9.67
CA THR A 5 8.88 1.17 -10.72
C THR A 5 8.21 -0.08 -10.15
N VAL A 6 6.89 -0.16 -10.29
CA VAL A 6 6.06 -1.25 -9.78
C VAL A 6 5.09 -1.72 -10.84
N ASN A 7 4.70 -2.99 -10.77
CA ASN A 7 3.65 -3.55 -11.63
C ASN A 7 2.32 -3.55 -10.89
N CYS A 8 1.28 -3.07 -11.56
CA CYS A 8 -0.07 -3.09 -11.00
C CYS A 8 -0.52 -4.54 -10.74
N PRO A 9 -0.97 -4.90 -9.53
CA PRO A 9 -1.36 -6.27 -9.21
C PRO A 9 -2.69 -6.69 -9.86
N TYR A 10 -3.36 -5.79 -10.58
CA TYR A 10 -4.63 -6.04 -11.27
C TYR A 10 -4.47 -6.20 -12.78
N CYS A 11 -3.73 -5.30 -13.43
CA CYS A 11 -3.58 -5.27 -14.89
C CYS A 11 -2.15 -5.49 -15.37
N GLN A 12 -1.21 -5.73 -14.44
CA GLN A 12 0.23 -5.91 -14.67
C GLN A 12 0.97 -4.75 -15.34
N GLU A 13 0.29 -3.62 -15.59
CA GLU A 13 0.91 -2.42 -16.14
C GLU A 13 2.05 -1.93 -15.24
N SER A 14 3.20 -1.66 -15.86
CA SER A 14 4.36 -1.07 -15.19
C SER A 14 4.17 0.43 -15.05
N MET A 15 4.31 0.93 -13.83
CA MET A 15 4.20 2.36 -13.54
C MET A 15 5.21 2.79 -12.49
N THR A 16 5.64 4.03 -12.58
CA THR A 16 6.52 4.64 -11.58
C THR A 16 5.68 5.36 -10.52
N VAL A 17 5.94 5.05 -9.25
CA VAL A 17 5.30 5.67 -8.10
C VAL A 17 6.32 6.39 -7.24
N ASN A 18 5.89 7.47 -6.58
CA ASN A 18 6.70 8.17 -5.59
C ASN A 18 6.50 7.50 -4.24
N GLN A 19 7.57 7.02 -3.64
CA GLN A 19 7.57 6.44 -2.31
C GLN A 19 8.32 7.36 -1.34
N GLY A 20 7.74 7.58 -0.16
CA GLY A 20 8.44 8.16 0.97
C GLY A 20 9.64 7.32 1.40
N ASP A 21 10.59 7.95 2.09
CA ASP A 21 11.76 7.26 2.65
C ASP A 21 11.46 6.61 4.01
N ASP A 22 10.24 6.79 4.52
CA ASP A 22 9.78 6.34 5.84
C ASP A 22 9.45 4.84 5.92
N TYR A 23 9.72 4.07 4.85
CA TYR A 23 9.35 2.64 4.70
C TYR A 23 7.85 2.32 4.88
N ALA A 24 7.01 3.31 5.16
CA ALA A 24 5.59 3.16 5.37
C ALA A 24 4.86 2.70 4.09
N PRO A 25 3.86 1.79 4.21
CA PRO A 25 2.99 1.42 3.10
C PRO A 25 2.15 2.62 2.65
N GLN A 26 2.09 2.83 1.34
CA GLN A 26 1.34 3.92 0.72
C GLN A 26 0.37 3.42 -0.34
N PHE A 27 -0.79 4.08 -0.45
CA PHE A 27 -1.75 3.81 -1.50
C PHE A 27 -1.36 4.50 -2.81
N HIS A 28 -1.41 3.74 -3.90
CA HIS A 28 -1.24 4.25 -5.25
C HIS A 28 -2.38 3.77 -6.15
N ALA A 29 -2.83 4.64 -7.05
CA ALA A 29 -3.84 4.31 -8.05
C ALA A 29 -3.19 4.03 -9.40
N CYS A 30 -3.57 2.93 -10.05
CA CYS A 30 -3.09 2.63 -11.39
C CYS A 30 -3.72 3.57 -12.43
N ARG A 31 -2.89 4.21 -13.27
CA ARG A 31 -3.41 5.10 -14.33
C ARG A 31 -4.14 4.38 -15.46
N LYS A 32 -3.93 3.07 -15.62
CA LYS A 32 -4.56 2.27 -16.68
C LYS A 32 -5.92 1.73 -16.26
N CYS A 33 -6.00 1.06 -15.11
CA CYS A 33 -7.24 0.42 -14.65
C CYS A 33 -7.98 1.20 -13.55
N GLY A 34 -7.40 2.27 -13.03
CA GLY A 34 -7.99 3.11 -11.97
C GLY A 34 -8.01 2.49 -10.58
N ARG A 35 -7.57 1.24 -10.41
CA ARG A 35 -7.62 0.53 -9.13
C ARG A 35 -6.51 0.98 -8.18
N LYS A 36 -6.86 1.09 -6.90
CA LYS A 36 -5.92 1.37 -5.81
C LYS A 36 -5.22 0.09 -5.35
N PHE A 37 -3.94 0.22 -5.02
CA PHE A 37 -3.11 -0.84 -4.47
C PHE A 37 -2.10 -0.24 -3.49
N ILE A 38 -1.52 -1.08 -2.64
CA ILE A 38 -0.58 -0.69 -1.61
C ILE A 38 0.82 -1.01 -2.08
N VAL A 39 1.73 -0.07 -1.89
CA VAL A 39 3.15 -0.24 -2.14
C VAL A 39 3.90 -0.02 -0.84
N GLU A 40 4.68 -1.01 -0.44
CA GLU A 40 5.46 -1.02 0.80
C GLU A 40 6.94 -1.20 0.46
N ARG A 41 7.80 -0.36 1.02
CA ARG A 41 9.25 -0.51 0.87
C ARG A 41 9.75 -1.58 1.84
N GLY A 42 10.29 -2.66 1.30
CA GLY A 42 11.04 -3.65 2.08
C GLY A 42 12.55 -3.42 2.01
N ALA A 43 13.29 -4.03 2.92
CA ALA A 43 14.75 -3.88 3.04
C ALA A 43 15.55 -4.22 1.76
N ASN A 44 15.02 -5.11 0.90
CA ASN A 44 15.67 -5.54 -0.34
C ASN A 44 14.79 -5.41 -1.60
N ARG A 45 13.50 -5.08 -1.45
CA ARG A 45 12.55 -5.02 -2.57
C ARG A 45 11.30 -4.25 -2.20
N VAL A 46 10.66 -3.68 -3.20
CA VAL A 46 9.32 -3.08 -3.06
C VAL A 46 8.28 -4.20 -3.11
N LYS A 47 7.36 -4.20 -2.15
CA LYS A 47 6.24 -5.13 -2.07
C LYS A 47 4.99 -4.42 -2.57
N VAL A 48 4.27 -5.08 -3.49
CA VAL A 48 3.04 -4.55 -4.07
C VAL A 48 1.91 -5.48 -3.68
N MET A 49 0.85 -4.92 -3.09
CA MET A 49 -0.27 -5.68 -2.53
C MET A 49 -1.59 -5.08 -2.98
N LYS A 50 -2.61 -5.91 -3.16
CA LYS A 50 -3.99 -5.43 -3.33
C LYS A 50 -4.51 -4.98 -1.96
N GLU A 51 -5.30 -3.92 -1.91
CA GLU A 51 -5.93 -3.41 -0.67
C GLU A 51 -6.61 -4.54 0.12
N LYS A 52 -7.37 -5.40 -0.57
CA LYS A 52 -8.10 -6.53 0.04
C LYS A 52 -7.21 -7.68 0.52
N GLU A 53 -5.97 -7.78 0.01
CA GLU A 53 -5.02 -8.85 0.36
C GLU A 53 -3.97 -8.36 1.36
N ALA A 54 -3.92 -7.06 1.64
CA ALA A 54 -2.98 -6.50 2.58
C ALA A 54 -3.44 -6.82 4.02
N PRO A 55 -2.55 -7.37 4.87
CA PRO A 55 -2.85 -7.55 6.28
C PRO A 55 -3.14 -6.19 6.92
N CYS A 56 -3.96 -6.16 7.97
CA CYS A 56 -4.39 -4.93 8.64
C CYS A 56 -3.21 -4.03 9.06
N MET A 57 -2.08 -4.64 9.43
CA MET A 57 -0.80 -3.97 9.74
C MET A 57 -0.19 -3.18 8.56
N SER A 58 -0.40 -3.64 7.32
CA SER A 58 0.08 -2.99 6.09
C SER A 58 -1.04 -2.22 5.37
N ASN A 59 -2.28 -2.25 5.87
CA ASN A 59 -3.42 -1.53 5.31
C ASN A 59 -3.74 -0.30 6.18
N PRO A 60 -3.42 0.93 5.72
CA PRO A 60 -3.65 2.14 6.50
C PRO A 60 -5.10 2.31 6.94
N ASP A 61 -6.06 1.86 6.12
CA ASP A 61 -7.50 1.96 6.40
C ASP A 61 -7.93 1.05 7.58
N CYS A 62 -7.24 -0.07 7.74
CA CYS A 62 -7.53 -1.06 8.77
C CYS A 62 -6.81 -0.75 10.10
N ARG A 63 -5.62 -0.11 10.01
CA ARG A 63 -4.87 0.37 11.18
C ARG A 63 -5.64 1.41 12.01
N GLU A 64 -6.56 2.15 11.40
CA GLU A 64 -7.40 3.14 12.11
C GLU A 64 -8.49 2.50 12.99
N ILE A 65 -8.74 1.19 12.89
CA ILE A 65 -9.84 0.51 13.60
C ILE A 65 -9.42 0.00 15.00
N GLU A 66 -8.11 -0.13 15.28
CA GLU A 66 -7.58 -0.59 16.59
C GLU A 66 -7.55 0.51 17.67
N THR A 67 -8.14 1.69 17.43
CA THR A 67 -8.30 2.75 18.46
C THR A 67 -9.75 3.05 18.79
N SER A 68 -10.72 2.31 18.25
CA SER A 68 -12.14 2.42 18.61
C SER A 68 -12.70 1.23 19.39
N ALA A 69 -11.86 0.26 19.78
CA ALA A 69 -12.21 -0.66 20.87
C ALA A 69 -11.98 0.06 22.20
N THR A 70 -12.84 1.04 22.49
CA THR A 70 -13.10 1.43 23.88
C THR A 70 -13.56 0.16 24.57
N CYS A 71 -12.73 -0.33 25.49
CA CYS A 71 -13.16 -1.20 26.57
C CYS A 71 -14.36 -0.54 27.25
N GLU A 72 -15.56 -1.05 27.01
CA GLU A 72 -16.68 -0.82 27.89
C GLU A 72 -16.72 -1.99 28.88
N GLU A 73 -16.92 -1.60 30.14
CA GLU A 73 -16.70 -2.28 31.43
C GLU A 73 -17.40 -3.63 31.63
#